data_AF-A0A172TE08-F1
#
_entry.id   AF-A0A172TE08-F1
#
_cell.length_a   1.000
_cell.length_b   1.000
_cell.length_c   1.000
_cell.angle_alpha   90.00
_cell.angle_beta   90.00
_cell.angle_gamma   90.00
#
_symmetry.space_group_name_H-M   'P 1'
#
loop_
_entity.id
_entity.type
_entity.pdbx_description
1 polymer ?
#
loop_
_entity_poly.entity_id
_entity_poly.type
_entity_poly.pdbx_seq_one_letter_code
_entity_poly.pdbx_strand_id
1 'polypeptide(L)'
;MRTLKLKKGTRGKQVVIHGCQRKPKKKRKLSRFRITPIQLLNRIRRVSRQLAYFMTDYNQRRLETAAAIANLTTVSQNLAREITILQQSRLTDLARGGGIVSPIPFQGIISILTPRLGTTVALETDAGPIVGTLAEVGSDYARMNEPTGAIVFIPFGQINTIE
;
A
#
# COMPACT_ATOMS: atom_id res chain seq x y z
N MET A 1 -34.00 78.26 30.35
CA MET A 1 -33.05 79.21 29.74
C MET A 1 -31.62 78.72 29.97
N ARG A 2 -30.79 78.81 28.93
CA ARG A 2 -29.38 78.40 28.85
C ARG A 2 -28.51 79.15 29.87
N THR A 3 -27.45 78.52 30.38
CA THR A 3 -26.06 78.82 29.98
C THR A 3 -25.05 77.94 30.69
N LEU A 4 -24.33 77.13 29.91
CA LEU A 4 -23.02 76.58 30.27
C LEU A 4 -21.99 77.70 30.10
N LYS A 5 -21.16 77.93 31.12
CA LYS A 5 -19.92 78.71 30.99
C LYS A 5 -18.73 77.81 31.32
N LEU A 6 -18.06 77.35 30.27
CA LEU A 6 -16.69 76.85 30.35
C LEU A 6 -15.74 78.05 30.37
N LYS A 7 -14.83 78.09 31.35
CA LYS A 7 -13.64 78.96 31.30
C LYS A 7 -12.42 78.13 31.63
N LYS A 8 -11.56 77.95 30.63
CA LYS A 8 -10.23 77.34 30.71
C LYS A 8 -9.30 78.26 31.51
N GLY A 9 -8.43 77.67 32.33
CA GLY A 9 -7.38 78.36 33.06
C GLY A 9 -6.43 77.36 33.72
N THR A 10 -5.48 76.85 32.93
CA THR A 10 -4.33 76.07 33.39
C THR A 10 -3.37 76.97 34.17
N ARG A 11 -3.03 76.60 35.41
CA ARG A 11 -1.76 76.92 36.10
C ARG A 11 -1.66 76.05 37.35
N GLY A 12 -0.62 75.22 37.39
CA GLY A 12 -0.46 74.11 38.32
C GLY A 12 -0.32 74.50 39.79
N LYS A 13 -0.60 73.52 40.65
CA LYS A 13 -0.03 73.37 41.99
C LYS A 13 -0.20 71.91 42.45
N GLN A 14 0.96 71.29 42.68
CA GLN A 14 1.28 70.16 43.55
C GLN A 14 0.27 69.00 43.67
N VAL A 15 0.55 67.93 42.94
CA VAL A 15 0.07 66.59 43.28
C VAL A 15 0.88 66.12 44.49
N VAL A 16 0.25 66.09 45.66
CA VAL A 16 0.79 65.37 46.83
C VAL A 16 0.71 63.88 46.49
N ILE A 17 1.82 63.31 46.05
CA ILE A 17 1.95 61.86 45.89
C ILE A 17 2.08 61.29 47.31
N HIS A 18 0.98 60.83 47.87
CA HIS A 18 1.03 59.96 49.04
C HIS A 18 1.78 58.69 48.62
N GLY A 19 3.03 58.58 49.07
CA GLY A 19 3.84 57.39 48.91
C GLY A 19 3.09 56.19 49.48
N CYS A 20 2.51 55.37 48.62
CA CYS A 20 1.90 54.10 48.99
C CYS A 20 3.05 53.18 49.44
N GLN A 21 3.31 53.14 50.75
CA GLN A 21 4.26 52.22 51.34
C GLN A 21 3.83 50.79 51.00
N ARG A 22 4.55 50.16 50.06
CA ARG A 22 4.36 48.74 49.74
C ARG A 22 4.72 47.92 50.98
N LYS A 23 3.72 47.32 51.62
CA LYS A 23 3.95 46.36 52.70
C LYS A 23 4.91 45.26 52.21
N PRO A 24 5.91 44.83 53.03
CA PRO A 24 6.84 43.80 52.62
C PRO A 24 6.09 42.50 52.31
N LYS A 25 6.32 41.95 51.10
CA LYS A 25 5.79 40.63 50.72
C LYS A 25 6.32 39.60 51.72
N LYS A 26 5.43 39.06 52.56
CA LYS A 26 5.76 37.93 53.45
C LYS A 26 6.36 36.82 52.58
N LYS A 27 7.63 36.48 52.82
CA LYS A 27 8.29 35.32 52.21
C LYS A 27 7.44 34.10 52.54
N ARG A 28 6.75 33.53 51.54
CA ARG A 28 6.04 32.25 51.70
C ARG A 28 7.10 31.20 51.99
N LYS A 29 7.19 30.76 53.25
CA LYS A 29 8.00 29.61 53.63
C LYS A 29 7.50 28.44 52.78
N LEU A 30 8.38 27.86 51.95
CA LEU A 30 8.11 26.60 51.26
C LEU A 30 7.90 25.55 52.36
N SER A 31 6.64 25.22 52.64
CA SER A 31 6.31 24.11 53.51
C SER A 31 6.81 22.84 52.82
N ARG A 32 7.83 22.21 53.40
CA ARG A 32 8.23 20.86 53.01
C ARG A 32 7.01 19.96 53.25
N PHE A 33 6.30 19.61 52.18
CA PHE A 33 5.15 18.73 52.25
C PHE A 33 5.61 17.36 52.75
N ARG A 34 5.44 17.10 54.05
CA ARG A 34 5.59 15.77 54.62
C ARG A 34 4.31 15.01 54.28
N ILE A 35 4.38 14.13 53.29
CA ILE A 35 3.28 13.22 52.92
C ILE A 35 2.98 12.36 54.16
N THR A 36 1.72 12.35 54.59
CA THR A 36 1.32 11.49 55.71
C THR A 36 1.25 10.02 55.26
N PRO A 37 1.47 9.05 56.16
CA PRO A 37 1.37 7.63 55.82
C PRO A 37 0.03 7.27 55.14
N ILE A 38 -1.07 7.91 55.55
CA ILE A 38 -2.41 7.71 54.95
C ILE A 38 -2.46 8.22 53.51
N GLN A 39 -1.86 9.37 53.21
CA GLN A 39 -1.77 9.90 51.84
C GLN A 39 -0.93 8.99 50.94
N LEU A 40 0.15 8.41 51.47
CA LEU A 40 0.97 7.43 50.76
C LEU A 40 0.16 6.16 50.44
N LEU A 41 -0.56 5.60 51.43
CA LEU A 41 -1.41 4.42 51.24
C LEU A 41 -2.50 4.66 50.18
N ASN A 42 -3.15 5.82 50.21
CA ASN A 42 -4.14 6.18 49.20
C ASN A 42 -3.55 6.31 47.80
N ARG A 43 -2.31 6.82 47.68
CA ARG A 43 -1.60 6.90 46.41
C ARG A 43 -1.23 5.51 45.90
N ILE A 44 -0.74 4.62 46.77
CA ILE A 44 -0.44 3.22 46.43
C ILE A 44 -1.70 2.52 45.94
N ARG A 45 -2.83 2.62 46.66
CA ARG A 45 -4.11 2.02 46.24
C ARG A 45 -4.57 2.51 44.87
N ARG A 46 -4.38 3.80 44.55
CA ARG A 46 -4.71 4.35 43.23
C ARG A 46 -3.84 3.75 42.14
N VAL A 47 -2.53 3.67 42.37
CA VAL A 47 -1.58 3.07 41.43
C VAL A 47 -1.89 1.58 41.22
N SER A 48 -2.19 0.83 42.28
CA SER A 48 -2.57 -0.58 42.16
C SER A 48 -3.81 -0.79 41.29
N ARG A 49 -4.83 0.08 41.43
CA ARG A 49 -6.01 0.03 40.56
C ARG A 49 -5.66 0.36 39.11
N GLN A 50 -4.85 1.40 38.88
CA GLN A 50 -4.40 1.77 37.54
C GLN A 50 -3.62 0.64 36.87
N LEU A 51 -2.73 -0.02 37.62
CA LEU A 51 -2.00 -1.19 37.13
C LEU A 51 -2.94 -2.35 36.82
N ALA A 52 -3.93 -2.62 37.67
CA ALA A 52 -4.91 -3.68 37.40
C ALA A 52 -5.67 -3.42 36.10
N TYR A 53 -6.17 -2.20 35.89
CA TYR A 53 -6.83 -1.82 34.64
C TYR A 53 -5.91 -1.95 33.42
N PHE A 54 -4.66 -1.51 33.55
CA PHE A 54 -3.68 -1.63 32.48
C PHE A 54 -3.40 -3.10 32.14
N MET A 55 -3.22 -3.96 33.14
CA MET A 55 -2.97 -5.39 32.94
C MET A 55 -4.16 -6.08 32.29
N THR A 56 -5.39 -5.73 32.65
CA THR A 56 -6.58 -6.28 32.00
C THR A 56 -6.66 -5.88 30.53
N ASP A 57 -6.42 -4.61 30.20
CA ASP A 57 -6.43 -4.12 28.81
C ASP A 57 -5.32 -4.77 27.97
N TYR A 58 -4.12 -4.89 28.55
CA TYR A 58 -3.00 -5.54 27.90
C TYR A 58 -3.27 -7.02 27.61
N ASN A 59 -3.79 -7.77 28.59
CA ASN A 59 -4.14 -9.17 28.42
C ASN A 59 -5.23 -9.36 27.37
N GLN A 60 -6.24 -8.47 27.36
CA GLN A 60 -7.32 -8.50 26.38
C GLN A 60 -6.79 -8.29 24.96
N ARG A 61 -5.98 -7.25 24.73
CA ARG A 61 -5.34 -7.00 23.43
C ARG A 61 -4.45 -8.17 22.99
N ARG A 62 -3.70 -8.77 23.91
CA ARG A 62 -2.90 -9.98 23.61
C ARG A 62 -3.77 -11.13 23.13
N LEU A 63 -4.92 -11.37 23.77
CA LEU A 63 -5.84 -12.42 23.34
C LEU A 63 -6.45 -12.13 21.96
N GLU A 64 -6.85 -10.89 21.71
CA GLU A 64 -7.39 -10.46 20.41
C GLU A 64 -6.37 -10.65 19.28
N THR A 65 -5.12 -10.24 19.50
CA THR A 65 -4.04 -10.45 18.51
C THR A 65 -3.74 -11.94 18.29
N ALA A 66 -3.75 -12.76 19.35
CA ALA A 66 -3.56 -14.20 19.21
C ALA A 66 -4.69 -14.86 18.39
N ALA A 67 -5.94 -14.43 18.61
CA ALA A 67 -7.09 -14.89 17.82
C ALA A 67 -6.99 -14.45 16.35
N ALA A 68 -6.57 -13.22 16.09
CA ALA A 68 -6.35 -12.73 14.72
C ALA A 68 -5.26 -13.53 14.00
N ILE A 69 -4.16 -13.86 14.68
CA ILE A 69 -3.09 -14.71 14.13
C ILE A 69 -3.65 -16.10 13.82
N ALA A 70 -4.42 -16.71 14.72
CA ALA A 70 -5.04 -18.02 14.49
C ALA A 70 -5.91 -18.00 13.22
N ASN A 71 -6.76 -16.99 13.06
CA ASN A 71 -7.60 -16.84 11.86
C ASN A 71 -6.77 -16.72 10.58
N LEU A 72 -5.72 -15.89 10.59
CA LEU A 72 -4.81 -15.75 9.44
C LEU A 72 -4.10 -17.05 9.09
N THR A 73 -3.67 -17.83 10.10
CA THR A 73 -3.05 -19.13 9.85
C THR A 73 -4.03 -20.11 9.22
N THR A 74 -5.30 -20.12 9.63
CA THR A 74 -6.34 -20.95 9.01
C THR A 74 -6.59 -20.54 7.56
N VAL A 75 -6.72 -19.23 7.28
CA VAL A 75 -6.88 -18.72 5.90
C VAL A 75 -5.69 -19.13 5.04
N SER A 76 -4.47 -18.96 5.54
CA SER A 76 -3.26 -19.37 4.82
C SER A 76 -3.22 -20.86 4.52
N GLN A 77 -3.66 -21.72 5.45
CA GLN A 77 -3.72 -23.16 5.23
C GLN A 77 -4.80 -23.54 4.21
N ASN A 78 -5.95 -22.89 4.23
CA ASN A 78 -7.01 -23.13 3.26
C ASN A 78 -6.57 -22.74 1.85
N LEU A 79 -5.97 -21.55 1.69
CA LEU A 79 -5.42 -21.10 0.41
C LEU A 79 -4.32 -22.05 -0.10
N ALA A 80 -3.44 -22.53 0.77
CA ALA A 80 -2.40 -23.49 0.39
C ALA A 80 -3.01 -24.81 -0.12
N ARG A 81 -4.08 -25.30 0.52
CA ARG A 81 -4.83 -26.47 0.04
C ARG A 81 -5.48 -26.21 -1.31
N GLU A 82 -6.15 -25.07 -1.49
CA GLU A 82 -6.77 -24.69 -2.75
C GLU A 82 -5.76 -24.61 -3.90
N ILE A 83 -4.60 -24.00 -3.68
CA ILE A 83 -3.51 -23.96 -4.66
C ILE A 83 -3.07 -25.38 -5.04
N THR A 84 -2.92 -26.25 -4.05
CA THR A 84 -2.51 -27.65 -4.30
C THR A 84 -3.54 -28.39 -5.14
N ILE A 85 -4.84 -28.22 -4.84
CA ILE A 85 -5.94 -28.83 -5.61
C ILE A 85 -5.94 -28.30 -7.06
N LEU A 86 -5.79 -26.99 -7.26
CA LEU A 86 -5.74 -26.38 -8.60
C LEU A 86 -4.52 -26.83 -9.41
N GLN A 87 -3.36 -27.01 -8.76
CA GLN A 87 -2.17 -27.53 -9.44
C GLN A 87 -2.37 -28.98 -9.86
N GLN A 88 -2.96 -29.81 -8.99
CA GLN A 88 -3.26 -31.20 -9.31
C GLN A 88 -4.32 -31.32 -10.42
N SER A 89 -5.36 -30.49 -10.42
CA SER A 89 -6.38 -30.50 -11.47
C SER A 89 -5.80 -30.12 -12.83
N ARG A 90 -4.94 -29.08 -12.88
CA ARG A 90 -4.22 -28.69 -14.11
C ARG A 90 -3.34 -29.83 -14.64
N LEU A 91 -2.64 -30.56 -13.76
CA LEU A 91 -1.85 -31.72 -14.18
C LEU A 91 -2.72 -32.85 -14.71
N THR A 92 -3.88 -33.10 -14.11
CA THR A 92 -4.82 -34.11 -14.65
C THR A 92 -5.48 -33.68 -15.95
N ASP A 93 -5.74 -32.39 -16.14
CA ASP A 93 -6.30 -31.86 -17.40
C ASP A 93 -5.26 -31.89 -18.52
N LEU A 94 -3.98 -31.61 -18.21
CA LEU A 94 -2.86 -31.81 -19.13
C LEU A 94 -2.62 -33.29 -19.46
N ALA A 95 -2.87 -34.19 -18.50
CA ALA A 95 -2.72 -35.64 -18.70
C ALA A 95 -3.91 -36.29 -19.42
N ARG A 96 -5.13 -35.75 -19.30
CA ARG A 96 -6.35 -36.23 -20.00
C ARG A 96 -6.61 -35.52 -21.33
N GLY A 97 -6.14 -34.29 -21.48
CA GLY A 97 -6.32 -33.48 -22.68
C GLY A 97 -5.13 -33.60 -23.62
N GLY A 98 -5.18 -34.58 -24.53
CA GLY A 98 -4.39 -34.57 -25.77
C GLY A 98 -4.84 -33.45 -26.73
N GLY A 99 -4.91 -32.21 -26.24
CA GLY A 99 -5.36 -31.02 -26.95
C GLY A 99 -4.70 -29.80 -26.33
N ILE A 100 -3.65 -29.33 -26.98
CA ILE A 100 -2.72 -28.29 -26.52
C ILE A 100 -3.48 -26.97 -26.36
N VAL A 101 -3.77 -26.54 -25.12
CA VAL A 101 -3.88 -25.11 -24.82
C VAL A 101 -2.56 -24.70 -24.19
N SER A 102 -1.58 -24.41 -25.05
CA SER A 102 -0.31 -23.84 -24.61
C SER A 102 -0.58 -22.52 -23.86
N PRO A 103 0.06 -22.28 -22.70
CA PRO A 103 -0.03 -21.00 -21.99
C PRO A 103 0.46 -19.80 -22.82
N ILE A 104 1.17 -20.07 -23.91
CA ILE A 104 1.70 -19.08 -24.85
C ILE A 104 0.78 -19.11 -26.09
N PRO A 105 0.09 -17.99 -26.42
CA PRO A 105 -0.69 -17.91 -27.65
C PRO A 105 0.23 -18.18 -28.85
N PHE A 106 -0.26 -18.91 -29.85
CA PHE A 106 0.48 -19.24 -31.08
C PHE A 106 1.73 -20.13 -30.90
N GLN A 107 1.92 -20.80 -29.76
CA GLN A 107 3.06 -21.71 -29.54
C GLN A 107 3.24 -22.75 -30.66
N GLY A 108 2.14 -23.25 -31.23
CA GLY A 108 2.19 -24.15 -32.38
C GLY A 108 2.85 -23.50 -33.60
N ILE A 109 2.45 -22.29 -33.96
CA ILE A 109 3.03 -21.52 -35.07
C ILE A 109 4.51 -21.21 -34.79
N ILE A 110 4.84 -20.75 -33.58
CA ILE A 110 6.22 -20.49 -33.17
C ILE A 110 7.07 -21.76 -33.31
N SER A 111 6.57 -22.91 -32.85
CA SER A 111 7.31 -24.17 -32.94
C SER A 111 7.55 -24.66 -34.38
N ILE A 112 6.68 -24.28 -35.33
CA ILE A 112 6.81 -24.61 -36.75
C ILE A 112 7.78 -23.65 -37.45
N LEU A 113 7.72 -22.35 -37.13
CA LEU A 113 8.49 -21.31 -37.82
C LEU A 113 9.91 -21.15 -37.28
N THR A 114 10.12 -21.32 -35.96
CA THR A 114 11.46 -21.18 -35.35
C THR A 114 12.54 -22.04 -36.03
N PRO A 115 12.33 -23.33 -36.33
CA PRO A 115 13.34 -24.14 -37.03
C PRO A 115 13.55 -23.73 -38.51
N ARG A 116 12.70 -22.85 -39.06
CA ARG A 116 12.76 -22.35 -40.45
C ARG A 116 13.37 -20.94 -40.55
N LEU A 117 13.95 -20.43 -39.47
CA LEU A 117 14.68 -19.15 -39.50
C LEU A 117 15.84 -19.21 -40.52
N GLY A 118 15.92 -18.19 -41.36
CA GLY A 118 16.90 -18.08 -42.44
C GLY A 118 16.55 -18.88 -43.70
N THR A 119 15.43 -19.61 -43.74
CA THR A 119 14.97 -20.33 -44.95
C THR A 119 13.85 -19.59 -45.65
N THR A 120 13.66 -19.87 -46.94
CA THR A 120 12.48 -19.41 -47.68
C THR A 120 11.25 -20.19 -47.23
N VAL A 121 10.18 -19.48 -46.87
CA VAL A 121 8.90 -20.02 -46.41
C VAL A 121 7.79 -19.32 -47.18
N ALA A 122 6.69 -20.02 -47.43
CA ALA A 122 5.46 -19.42 -47.94
C ALA A 122 4.41 -19.40 -46.82
N LEU A 123 3.85 -18.22 -46.54
CA LEU A 123 2.80 -18.03 -45.55
C LEU A 123 1.52 -17.59 -46.26
N GLU A 124 0.47 -18.40 -46.11
CA GLU A 124 -0.87 -18.01 -46.58
C GLU A 124 -1.52 -17.12 -45.52
N THR A 125 -1.85 -15.89 -45.91
CA THR A 125 -2.50 -14.91 -45.03
C THR A 125 -3.87 -14.51 -45.54
N ASP A 126 -4.65 -13.81 -44.71
CA ASP A 126 -5.95 -13.25 -45.10
C ASP A 126 -5.86 -12.29 -46.31
N ALA A 127 -4.70 -11.68 -46.53
CA ALA A 127 -4.43 -10.78 -47.65
C ALA A 127 -3.82 -11.49 -48.88
N GLY A 128 -3.58 -12.79 -48.79
CA GLY A 128 -2.94 -13.62 -49.83
C GLY A 128 -1.59 -14.21 -49.41
N PRO A 129 -0.94 -14.96 -50.31
CA PRO A 129 0.33 -15.62 -50.06
C PRO A 129 1.48 -14.62 -49.96
N ILE A 130 2.35 -14.82 -48.97
CA ILE A 130 3.60 -14.07 -48.81
C ILE A 130 4.76 -15.06 -48.86
N VAL A 131 5.67 -14.86 -49.81
CA VAL A 131 6.84 -15.74 -50.00
C VAL A 131 8.11 -14.93 -49.77
N GLY A 132 8.98 -15.44 -48.90
CA GLY A 132 10.21 -14.76 -48.56
C GLY A 132 11.07 -15.54 -47.58
N THR A 133 12.22 -14.99 -47.23
CA THR A 133 13.11 -15.58 -46.24
C THR A 133 12.67 -15.17 -44.84
N LEU A 134 12.39 -16.15 -43.99
CA LEU A 134 11.99 -15.90 -42.60
C LEU A 134 13.20 -15.36 -41.82
N ALA A 135 13.12 -14.12 -41.35
CA ALA A 135 14.22 -13.44 -40.68
C ALA A 135 14.10 -13.50 -39.15
N GLU A 136 12.87 -13.50 -38.63
CA GLU A 136 12.60 -13.42 -37.19
C GLU A 136 11.24 -14.05 -36.86
N VAL A 137 11.12 -14.64 -35.67
CA VAL A 137 9.86 -15.15 -35.10
C VAL A 137 9.72 -14.53 -33.72
N GLY A 138 8.79 -13.58 -33.60
CA GLY A 138 8.43 -12.93 -32.34
C GLY A 138 7.42 -13.75 -31.53
N SER A 139 6.86 -13.13 -30.50
CA SER A 139 5.79 -13.72 -29.67
C SER A 139 4.45 -13.83 -30.38
N ASP A 140 4.21 -12.95 -31.36
CA ASP A 140 2.92 -12.73 -32.01
C ASP A 140 3.04 -12.36 -33.50
N TYR A 141 4.26 -12.37 -34.05
CA TYR A 141 4.52 -12.06 -35.46
C TYR A 141 5.69 -12.86 -36.05
N ALA A 142 5.70 -13.00 -37.37
CA ALA A 142 6.85 -13.41 -38.17
C ALA A 142 7.36 -12.21 -38.96
N ARG A 143 8.69 -12.04 -39.05
CA ARG A 143 9.33 -11.08 -39.94
C ARG A 143 9.92 -11.81 -41.13
N MET A 144 9.61 -11.37 -42.33
CA MET A 144 10.13 -11.94 -43.58
C MET A 144 10.79 -10.87 -44.43
N ASN A 145 11.79 -11.30 -45.19
CA ASN A 145 12.40 -10.53 -46.27
C ASN A 145 11.88 -11.08 -47.60
N GLU A 146 11.10 -10.30 -48.33
CA GLU A 146 10.62 -10.68 -49.65
C GLU A 146 11.73 -10.59 -50.71
N PRO A 147 11.64 -11.33 -51.83
CA PRO A 147 12.60 -11.24 -52.93
C PRO A 147 12.71 -9.84 -53.55
N THR A 148 11.67 -9.01 -53.39
CA THR A 148 11.64 -7.60 -53.81
C THR A 148 12.54 -6.70 -52.96
N GLY A 149 13.03 -7.19 -51.81
CA GLY A 149 13.77 -6.42 -50.82
C GLY A 149 12.89 -5.78 -49.75
N ALA A 150 11.58 -5.97 -49.80
CA ALA A 150 10.66 -5.49 -48.76
C ALA A 150 10.78 -6.32 -47.47
N ILE A 151 10.60 -5.67 -46.32
CA ILE A 151 10.52 -6.32 -45.01
C ILE A 151 9.06 -6.33 -44.59
N VAL A 152 8.52 -7.52 -44.33
CA VAL A 152 7.11 -7.71 -44.00
C VAL A 152 6.98 -8.30 -42.60
N PHE A 153 6.08 -7.73 -41.80
CA PHE A 153 5.70 -8.23 -40.48
C PHE A 153 4.30 -8.83 -40.58
N ILE A 154 4.18 -10.11 -40.23
CA ILE A 154 2.94 -10.87 -40.38
C ILE A 154 2.50 -11.32 -38.99
N PRO A 155 1.42 -10.74 -38.44
CA PRO A 155 0.83 -11.21 -37.18
C PRO A 155 0.39 -12.67 -37.29
N PHE A 156 0.66 -13.49 -36.27
CA PHE A 156 0.28 -14.91 -36.28
C PHE A 156 -1.23 -15.14 -36.41
N GLY A 157 -2.04 -14.20 -35.93
CA GLY A 157 -3.49 -14.25 -36.08
C GLY A 157 -4.01 -14.11 -37.52
N GLN A 158 -3.14 -13.73 -38.46
CA GLN A 158 -3.46 -13.61 -39.89
C GLN A 158 -2.86 -14.75 -40.72
N ILE A 159 -2.15 -15.69 -40.10
CA ILE A 159 -1.55 -16.84 -40.79
C ILE A 159 -2.54 -17.98 -40.80
N ASN A 160 -2.97 -18.37 -42.00
CA ASN A 160 -3.88 -19.48 -42.22
C ASN A 160 -3.12 -20.80 -42.41
N THR A 161 -2.01 -20.77 -43.15
CA THR A 161 -1.19 -21.95 -43.50
C THR A 161 0.29 -21.59 -43.61
N ILE A 162 1.17 -22.57 -43.32
CA ILE A 162 2.62 -22.47 -43.44
C ILE A 162 3.10 -23.58 -44.37
N GLU A 163 3.77 -23.23 -45.47
CA GLU A 163 4.34 -24.17 -46.44
C GLU A 163 5.87 -24.14 -46.43
#